data_AF-A0AAV5DYR4-F1
#
_entry.id   AF-A0AAV5DYR4-F1
#
_cell.length_a   1.000
_cell.length_b   1.000
_cell.length_c   1.000
_cell.angle_alpha   90.00
_cell.angle_beta   90.00
_cell.angle_gamma   90.00
#
_symmetry.space_group_name_H-M   'P 1'
#
loop_
_entity.id
_entity.type
_entity.pdbx_description
1 polymer ?
#
loop_
_entity_poly.entity_id
_entity_poly.type
_entity_poly.pdbx_seq_one_letter_code
_entity_poly.pdbx_strand_id
1 'polypeptide(L)'
;MSHFGRSGPPDIRDTFSLLVLNISFRTTADDLYPLFERYGKVVDVFIPRDRRTGDSRGFAFVRYKYAEEAQKAIDRLDGGLRFWGFCAFCDNLL
;
A
#
# COMPACT_ATOMS: atom_id res chain seq x y z
N MET A 1 -3.43 5.98 30.31
CA MET A 1 -3.50 6.69 29.01
C MET A 1 -2.30 6.31 28.16
N SER A 2 -2.34 5.17 27.47
CA SER A 2 -1.38 4.78 26.40
C SER A 2 -1.96 3.55 25.69
N HIS A 3 -3.08 3.72 24.98
CA HIS A 3 -3.68 2.66 24.15
C HIS A 3 -3.29 2.79 22.67
N PHE A 4 -2.32 3.66 22.37
CA PHE A 4 -1.73 3.81 21.04
C PHE A 4 -0.54 2.86 20.91
N GLY A 5 -0.76 1.61 20.48
CA GLY A 5 0.38 0.74 20.22
C GLY A 5 0.15 -0.75 19.97
N ARG A 6 -1.08 -1.27 19.93
CA ARG A 6 -1.33 -2.69 19.62
C ARG A 6 -2.45 -2.95 18.63
N SER A 7 -2.70 -2.01 17.71
CA SER A 7 -3.36 -2.40 16.47
C SER A 7 -2.31 -3.17 15.68
N GLY A 8 -2.24 -4.49 15.90
CA GLY A 8 -1.49 -5.36 15.01
C GLY A 8 -1.91 -5.07 13.56
N PRO A 9 -1.02 -5.26 12.58
CA PRO A 9 -1.39 -5.11 11.18
C PRO A 9 -2.67 -5.93 10.95
N PRO A 10 -3.75 -5.34 10.39
CA PRO A 10 -4.94 -6.11 10.04
C PRO A 10 -4.51 -7.29 9.16
N ASP A 11 -5.13 -8.46 9.41
CA ASP A 11 -4.71 -9.77 8.92
C ASP A 11 -4.33 -9.71 7.43
N ILE A 12 -3.04 -9.88 7.14
CA ILE A 12 -2.43 -9.64 5.82
C ILE A 12 -2.73 -10.81 4.87
N ARG A 13 -3.11 -11.96 5.41
CA ARG A 13 -3.14 -13.26 4.73
C ARG A 13 -4.04 -13.30 3.50
N ASP A 14 -5.09 -12.49 3.47
CA ASP A 14 -6.05 -12.45 2.35
C ASP A 14 -6.14 -11.06 1.70
N THR A 15 -5.06 -10.25 1.78
CA THR A 15 -5.05 -8.90 1.21
C THR A 15 -3.90 -8.73 0.21
N PHE A 16 -4.17 -7.94 -0.84
CA PHE A 16 -3.23 -7.72 -1.93
C PHE A 16 -2.54 -6.38 -1.75
N SER A 17 -1.22 -6.41 -1.56
CA SER A 17 -0.42 -5.21 -1.30
C SER A 17 0.24 -4.69 -2.58
N LEU A 18 0.07 -3.41 -2.88
CA LEU A 18 0.71 -2.69 -3.98
C LEU A 18 1.79 -1.75 -3.44
N LEU A 19 2.96 -1.75 -4.09
CA LEU A 19 4.10 -0.90 -3.74
C LEU A 19 4.20 0.33 -4.64
N VAL A 20 3.66 1.46 -4.19
CA VAL A 20 3.70 2.75 -4.89
C VAL A 20 5.08 3.38 -4.74
N LEU A 21 5.83 3.50 -5.83
CA LEU A 21 7.13 4.17 -5.86
C LEU A 21 7.01 5.58 -6.45
N ASN A 22 8.01 6.44 -6.20
CA ASN A 22 8.09 7.79 -6.78
C ASN A 22 6.94 8.73 -6.36
N ILE A 23 6.49 8.63 -5.11
CA ILE A 23 5.56 9.60 -4.53
C ILE A 23 6.30 10.78 -3.92
N SER A 24 5.67 11.96 -3.92
CA SER A 24 6.25 13.15 -3.30
C SER A 24 6.37 12.99 -1.79
N PHE A 25 7.40 13.61 -1.20
CA PHE A 25 7.62 13.58 0.26
C PHE A 25 6.44 14.13 1.07
N ARG A 26 5.66 15.02 0.44
CA ARG A 26 4.46 15.66 1.00
C ARG A 26 3.20 14.80 0.89
N THR A 27 3.21 13.76 0.05
CA THR A 27 2.03 12.92 -0.17
C THR A 27 1.67 12.17 1.13
N THR A 28 0.40 12.25 1.51
CA THR A 28 -0.14 11.56 2.67
C THR A 28 -1.02 10.38 2.28
N ALA A 29 -1.36 9.54 3.26
CA ALA A 29 -2.29 8.44 3.04
C ALA A 29 -3.67 8.96 2.61
N ASP A 30 -4.06 10.14 3.09
CA ASP A 30 -5.32 10.81 2.75
C ASP A 30 -5.37 11.26 1.28
N ASP A 31 -4.22 11.59 0.69
CA ASP A 31 -4.12 11.91 -0.74
C ASP A 31 -4.17 10.64 -1.61
N LEU A 32 -3.56 9.55 -1.14
CA LEU A 32 -3.53 8.28 -1.87
C LEU A 32 -4.86 7.54 -1.80
N TYR A 33 -5.53 7.53 -0.65
CA TYR A 33 -6.78 6.81 -0.46
C TYR A 33 -7.83 7.06 -1.56
N PRO A 34 -8.24 8.31 -1.87
CA PRO A 34 -9.21 8.58 -2.93
C PRO A 34 -8.69 8.25 -4.33
N LEU A 35 -7.37 8.32 -4.56
CA LEU A 35 -6.75 7.93 -5.83
C LEU A 35 -6.79 6.42 -6.07
N PHE A 36 -6.73 5.62 -5.01
CA PHE A 36 -6.73 4.16 -5.09
C PHE A 36 -8.14 3.57 -4.91
N GLU A 37 -9.03 4.24 -4.17
CA GLU A 37 -10.42 3.83 -3.94
C GLU A 37 -11.25 3.75 -5.24
N ARG A 38 -10.98 4.63 -6.21
CA ARG A 38 -11.62 4.60 -7.55
C ARG A 38 -11.40 3.29 -8.33
N TYR A 39 -10.38 2.52 -7.97
CA TYR A 39 -10.04 1.25 -8.64
C TYR A 39 -10.53 0.03 -7.87
N GLY A 40 -10.81 0.18 -6.57
CA GLY A 40 -11.35 -0.88 -5.72
C GLY A 40 -11.25 -0.55 -4.23
N LYS A 41 -11.65 -1.50 -3.38
CA LYS A 41 -11.71 -1.28 -1.94
C LYS A 41 -10.34 -1.34 -1.28
N VAL A 42 -9.81 -0.16 -0.95
CA VAL A 42 -8.59 0.01 -0.17
C VAL A 42 -8.85 -0.35 1.29
N VAL A 43 -8.14 -1.37 1.77
CA VAL A 43 -8.19 -1.87 3.14
C VAL A 43 -7.29 -1.04 4.04
N ASP A 44 -6.12 -0.66 3.54
CA ASP A 44 -5.14 0.09 4.33
C ASP A 44 -4.11 0.78 3.42
N VAL A 45 -3.58 1.92 3.89
CA VAL A 45 -2.50 2.65 3.23
C VAL A 45 -1.40 2.93 4.23
N PHE A 46 -0.21 2.43 3.96
CA PHE A 46 0.95 2.59 4.82
C PHE A 46 2.06 3.34 4.11
N ILE A 47 2.47 4.49 4.66
CA ILE A 47 3.58 5.30 4.14
C ILE A 47 4.74 5.23 5.14
N PRO A 48 5.79 4.45 4.85
CA PRO A 48 6.98 4.44 5.68
C PRO A 48 7.65 5.82 5.67
N ARG A 49 7.74 6.42 6.85
CA ARG A 49 8.49 7.65 7.09
C ARG A 49 9.72 7.33 7.92
N ASP A 50 10.84 7.95 7.58
CA ASP A 50 12.06 7.86 8.37
C ASP A 50 11.78 8.45 9.75
N ARG A 51 11.99 7.68 10.82
CA ARG A 51 11.71 8.13 12.20
C ARG A 51 12.73 9.16 12.69
N ARG A 52 13.89 9.27 12.03
CA ARG A 52 14.99 10.14 12.44
C ARG A 52 14.90 11.50 11.77
N THR A 53 14.51 11.54 10.49
CA THR A 53 14.37 12.81 9.74
C THR A 53 12.92 13.25 9.56
N GLY A 54 11.96 12.33 9.70
CA GLY A 54 10.53 12.58 9.44
C GLY A 54 10.16 12.53 7.96
N ASP A 55 11.14 12.33 7.06
CA ASP A 55 10.91 12.33 5.62
C ASP A 55 10.26 11.04 5.15
N SER A 56 9.30 11.18 4.24
CA SER A 56 8.71 10.04 3.54
C SER A 56 9.78 9.38 2.66
N ARG A 57 9.85 8.05 2.61
CA ARG A 57 10.91 7.39 1.82
C ARG A 57 10.66 7.41 0.30
N GLY A 58 9.68 8.20 -0.17
CA GLY A 58 9.29 8.28 -1.58
C GLY A 58 8.50 7.07 -2.07
N PHE A 59 7.96 6.25 -1.16
CA PHE A 59 7.11 5.11 -1.48
C PHE A 59 6.00 4.90 -0.46
N ALA A 60 4.92 4.23 -0.89
CA ALA A 60 3.78 3.84 -0.07
C ALA A 60 3.35 2.41 -0.39
N PHE A 61 2.69 1.77 0.57
CA PHE A 61 2.03 0.48 0.40
C PHE A 61 0.53 0.68 0.47
N VAL A 62 -0.19 0.21 -0.54
CA VAL A 62 -1.65 0.25 -0.60
C VAL A 62 -2.17 -1.17 -0.60
N ARG A 63 -3.04 -1.50 0.34
CA ARG A 63 -3.62 -2.84 0.47
C ARG A 63 -5.04 -2.87 -0.04
N TYR A 64 -5.36 -3.86 -0.86
CA TYR A 64 -6.68 -4.12 -1.40
C TYR A 64 -7.27 -5.39 -0.82
N LYS A 65 -8.61 -5.44 -0.83
CA LYS A 65 -9.34 -6.62 -0.39
C LYS A 65 -9.32 -7.74 -1.44
N TYR A 66 -9.34 -7.39 -2.72
CA TYR A 66 -9.41 -8.36 -3.81
C TYR A 66 -8.24 -8.23 -4.78
N ALA A 67 -7.77 -9.36 -5.30
CA ALA A 67 -6.68 -9.43 -6.27
C ALA A 67 -7.00 -8.65 -7.55
N GLU A 68 -8.25 -8.75 -8.01
CA GLU A 68 -8.72 -8.12 -9.23
C GLU A 68 -8.68 -6.60 -9.14
N GLU A 69 -9.00 -6.04 -7.97
CA GLU A 69 -8.94 -4.61 -7.69
C GLU A 69 -7.50 -4.12 -7.69
N ALA A 70 -6.61 -4.87 -7.04
CA ALA A 70 -5.18 -4.60 -7.04
C ALA A 70 -4.61 -4.64 -8.47
N GLN A 71 -5.00 -5.64 -9.25
CA GLN A 71 -4.57 -5.79 -10.64
C GLN A 71 -5.10 -4.67 -11.54
N LYS A 72 -6.34 -4.22 -11.35
CA LYS A 72 -6.91 -3.05 -12.05
C LYS A 72 -6.16 -1.78 -11.72
N ALA A 73 -5.81 -1.57 -10.45
CA ALA A 73 -5.03 -0.43 -10.01
C ALA A 73 -3.63 -0.46 -10.64
N ILE A 74 -2.97 -1.63 -10.68
CA ILE A 74 -1.71 -1.80 -11.43
C ILE A 74 -1.92 -1.43 -12.90
N ASP A 75 -2.84 -2.08 -13.61
CA ASP A 75 -3.06 -1.84 -15.05
C ASP A 75 -3.34 -0.36 -15.40
N ARG A 76 -4.02 0.37 -14.51
CA ARG A 76 -4.31 1.80 -14.70
C ARG A 76 -3.22 2.75 -14.24
N LEU A 77 -2.34 2.34 -13.31
CA LEU A 77 -1.29 3.18 -12.73
C LEU A 77 0.13 2.82 -13.23
N ASP A 78 0.29 1.67 -13.88
CA ASP A 78 1.54 1.15 -14.46
C ASP A 78 2.04 1.97 -15.66
N GLY A 79 1.21 2.88 -16.21
CA GLY A 79 1.58 3.81 -17.28
C GLY A 79 2.62 4.88 -16.92
N GLY A 80 3.26 4.83 -15.74
CA GLY A 80 4.29 5.79 -15.36
C GLY A 80 4.97 5.56 -14.01
N LEU A 81 4.42 4.71 -13.14
CA LEU A 81 5.08 4.29 -11.91
C LEU A 81 5.48 2.82 -12.05
N ARG A 82 6.77 2.53 -11.92
CA ARG A 82 7.34 1.18 -12.03
C ARG A 82 7.02 0.40 -10.76
N PHE A 83 5.85 -0.22 -10.68
CA PHE A 83 5.49 -1.09 -9.56
C PHE A 83 6.08 -2.49 -9.78
N TRP A 84 7.05 -2.88 -8.96
CA TRP A 84 7.38 -4.30 -8.80
C TRP A 84 6.22 -4.95 -8.05
N GLY A 85 5.35 -5.64 -8.78
CA GLY A 85 4.31 -6.48 -8.23
C GLY A 85 4.93 -7.59 -7.40
N PHE A 86 5.16 -7.35 -6.11
CA PHE A 86 5.27 -8.42 -5.14
C PHE A 86 3.88 -9.02 -4.99
N CYS A 87 3.58 -9.93 -5.90
CA CYS A 87 2.58 -10.95 -5.69
C CYS A 87 3.11 -11.81 -4.52
N ALA A 88 2.78 -11.43 -3.29
CA ALA A 88 2.86 -12.32 -2.14
C ALA A 88 1.72 -13.33 -2.27
N PHE A 89 1.82 -14.21 -3.27
CA PHE A 89 1.06 -15.45 -3.27
C PHE A 89 1.80 -16.42 -2.36
N CYS A 90 1.12 -16.76 -1.27
CA CYS A 90 1.16 -18.01 -0.53
C CYS A 90 2.51 -18.57 -0.06
N ASP A 91 2.54 -18.79 1.27
CA ASP A 91 3.07 -19.98 1.91
C ASP A 91 3.18 -21.23 1.00
N ASN A 92 4.27 -21.96 1.23
CA ASN A 92 4.59 -23.32 0.80
C ASN A 92 5.46 -23.47 -0.45
N LEU A 93 6.76 -23.27 -0.20
CA LEU A 93 7.85 -23.95 -0.88
C LEU A 93 7.61 -25.47 -0.82
N LEU A 94 7.27 -26.08 -1.95
CA LEU A 94 7.47 -27.50 -2.25
C LEU A 94 8.65 -27.60 -3.22
#